data_AF-A0A3M0YAD7-F1
#
_entry.id   AF-A0A3M0YAD7-F1
#
_cell.length_a   1.000
_cell.length_b   1.000
_cell.length_c   1.000
_cell.angle_alpha   90.00
_cell.angle_beta   90.00
_cell.angle_gamma   90.00
#
_symmetry.space_group_name_H-M   'P 1'
#
loop_
_entity.id
_entity.type
_entity.pdbx_description
1 polymer ?
#
loop_
_entity_poly.entity_id
_entity_poly.type
_entity_poly.pdbx_seq_one_letter_code
_entity_poly.pdbx_strand_id
1 'polypeptide(L)'
;MKRIWTTLLVSAACWGVALGQQDPMFTKYMFNSLVFNPGYAGSRDHMSIGLLHRTQWYEINGAPQTQSFTLHTPLRNERVAVGMSLVNDKIGPTNTLGGNLIYAYRIPMGAGKLSFG
;
A
#
# COMPACT_ATOMS: atom_id res chain seq x y z
N MET A 1 -12.95 47.76 -9.50
CA MET A 1 -11.87 47.74 -8.48
C MET A 1 -11.99 46.57 -7.48
N LYS A 2 -13.14 46.32 -6.84
CA LYS A 2 -13.28 45.20 -5.87
C LYS A 2 -12.98 43.79 -6.43
N ARG A 3 -13.23 43.55 -7.73
CA ARG A 3 -12.96 42.27 -8.41
C ARG A 3 -11.47 41.96 -8.64
N ILE A 4 -10.61 43.00 -8.68
CA ILE A 4 -9.15 42.84 -8.87
C ILE A 4 -8.50 42.35 -7.57
N TRP A 5 -8.99 42.85 -6.43
CA TRP A 5 -8.53 42.40 -5.12
C TRP A 5 -8.90 40.95 -4.84
N THR A 6 -10.09 40.50 -5.27
CA THR A 6 -10.48 39.09 -5.14
C THR A 6 -9.65 38.17 -6.02
N THR A 7 -9.30 38.58 -7.25
CA THR A 7 -8.44 37.77 -8.13
C THR A 7 -7.00 37.69 -7.63
N LEU A 8 -6.48 38.78 -7.03
CA LEU A 8 -5.16 38.80 -6.42
C LEU A 8 -5.08 37.94 -5.14
N LEU A 9 -6.14 37.92 -4.34
CA LEU A 9 -6.22 37.06 -3.14
C LEU A 9 -6.23 35.57 -3.49
N VAL A 10 -6.99 35.18 -4.52
CA VAL A 10 -7.09 33.77 -4.95
C VAL A 10 -5.77 33.28 -5.54
N SER A 11 -5.09 34.10 -6.34
CA SER A 11 -3.78 33.75 -6.91
C SER A 11 -2.68 33.67 -5.86
N ALA A 12 -2.70 34.52 -4.83
CA ALA A 12 -1.77 34.44 -3.71
C ALA A 12 -1.96 33.17 -2.86
N ALA A 13 -3.20 32.68 -2.71
CA ALA A 13 -3.49 31.47 -1.97
C ALA A 13 -3.00 30.17 -2.66
N CYS A 14 -2.79 30.20 -3.98
CA CYS A 14 -2.31 29.05 -4.75
C CYS A 14 -0.78 28.95 -4.84
N TRP A 15 -0.03 29.84 -4.20
CA TRP A 15 1.44 29.90 -4.28
C TRP A 15 2.18 28.92 -3.35
N GLY A 16 1.60 27.75 -3.10
CA GLY A 16 2.23 26.69 -2.31
C GLY A 16 3.24 25.90 -3.13
N VAL A 17 4.46 25.72 -2.61
CA VAL A 17 5.43 24.75 -3.14
C VAL A 17 4.85 23.34 -2.99
N ALA A 18 4.53 22.69 -4.11
CA ALA A 18 4.14 21.29 -4.12
C ALA A 18 5.37 20.42 -3.80
N LEU A 19 5.39 19.79 -2.63
CA LEU A 19 6.34 18.75 -2.30
C LEU A 19 5.88 17.46 -2.99
N GLY A 20 6.53 17.07 -4.08
CA GLY A 20 6.29 15.78 -4.73
C GLY A 20 6.77 14.65 -3.83
N GLN A 21 5.84 13.87 -3.27
CA GLN A 21 6.17 12.61 -2.60
C GLN A 21 6.35 11.52 -3.66
N GLN A 22 7.49 10.85 -3.62
CA GLN A 22 7.72 9.66 -4.43
C GLN A 22 7.23 8.45 -3.64
N ASP A 23 6.10 7.89 -4.04
CA ASP A 23 5.65 6.63 -3.48
C ASP A 23 6.59 5.49 -3.91
N PRO A 24 6.82 4.51 -3.03
CA PRO A 24 7.64 3.35 -3.36
C PRO A 24 7.03 2.59 -4.56
N MET A 25 7.80 2.48 -5.64
CA MET A 25 7.34 1.84 -6.87
C MET A 25 7.35 0.30 -6.73
N PHE A 26 6.18 -0.26 -6.39
CA PHE A 26 6.02 -1.70 -6.17
C PHE A 26 5.78 -2.46 -7.49
N THR A 27 6.86 -2.81 -8.20
CA THR A 27 6.77 -3.55 -9.48
C THR A 27 6.38 -5.03 -9.30
N LYS A 28 6.24 -5.51 -8.06
CA LYS A 28 6.02 -6.92 -7.68
C LYS A 28 4.61 -7.19 -7.10
N TYR A 29 3.59 -6.39 -7.46
CA TYR A 29 2.22 -6.54 -6.94
C TYR A 29 1.64 -7.96 -7.08
N MET A 30 2.08 -8.71 -8.10
CA MET A 30 1.67 -10.10 -8.33
C MET A 30 2.07 -11.05 -7.21
N PHE A 31 3.17 -10.76 -6.50
CA PHE A 31 3.67 -11.61 -5.41
C PHE A 31 3.13 -11.18 -4.05
N ASN A 32 2.67 -9.93 -3.92
CA ASN A 32 2.16 -9.39 -2.67
C ASN A 32 0.95 -8.47 -2.89
N SER A 33 -0.16 -9.06 -3.34
CA SER A 33 -1.38 -8.30 -3.68
C SER A 33 -2.07 -7.70 -2.44
N LEU A 34 -1.77 -8.21 -1.24
CA LEU A 34 -2.31 -7.69 0.03
C LEU A 34 -1.86 -6.24 0.29
N VAL A 35 -0.64 -5.87 -0.12
CA VAL A 35 -0.08 -4.52 0.10
C VAL A 35 -0.86 -3.45 -0.68
N PHE A 36 -1.45 -3.83 -1.82
CA PHE A 36 -2.17 -2.90 -2.69
C PHE A 36 -3.70 -2.98 -2.53
N ASN A 37 -4.23 -4.19 -2.30
CA ASN A 37 -5.66 -4.41 -2.18
C ASN A 37 -5.99 -5.05 -0.82
N PRO A 38 -6.50 -4.29 0.16
CA PRO A 38 -6.91 -4.83 1.45
C PRO A 38 -8.02 -5.89 1.31
N GLY A 39 -8.90 -5.78 0.31
CA GLY A 39 -9.93 -6.78 -0.01
C GLY A 39 -9.36 -8.14 -0.42
N TYR A 40 -8.07 -8.24 -0.74
CA TYR A 40 -7.40 -9.53 -1.01
C TYR A 40 -7.23 -10.38 0.26
N ALA A 41 -7.36 -9.81 1.46
CA ALA A 41 -7.20 -10.55 2.70
C ALA A 41 -8.12 -11.78 2.76
N GLY A 42 -7.55 -12.93 3.09
CA GLY A 42 -8.28 -14.19 3.20
C GLY A 42 -8.75 -14.80 1.87
N SER A 43 -8.39 -14.22 0.71
CA SER A 43 -8.73 -14.76 -0.62
C SER A 43 -8.25 -16.19 -0.87
N ARG A 44 -7.16 -16.60 -0.20
CA ARG A 44 -6.62 -17.98 -0.26
C ARG A 44 -7.40 -18.98 0.59
N ASP A 45 -8.40 -18.55 1.36
CA ASP A 45 -9.21 -19.38 2.27
C ASP A 45 -8.42 -20.12 3.38
N HIS A 46 -7.16 -19.77 3.58
CA HIS A 46 -6.34 -20.21 4.73
C HIS A 46 -5.41 -19.07 5.18
N MET A 47 -4.84 -19.22 6.38
CA MET A 47 -3.80 -18.31 6.85
C MET A 47 -2.61 -18.35 5.89
N SER A 48 -2.24 -17.19 5.38
CA SER A 48 -1.16 -17.01 4.41
C SER A 48 -0.13 -16.06 4.97
N ILE A 49 1.13 -16.46 4.86
CA ILE A 49 2.29 -15.66 5.26
C ILE A 49 3.15 -15.46 4.02
N GLY A 50 3.54 -14.21 3.76
CA GLY A 50 4.42 -13.83 2.66
C GLY A 50 5.63 -13.09 3.19
N LEU A 51 6.82 -13.49 2.74
CA LEU A 51 8.05 -12.74 2.94
C LEU A 51 8.69 -12.51 1.58
N LEU A 52 9.00 -11.26 1.27
CA LEU A 52 9.60 -10.87 0.01
C LEU A 52 10.76 -9.93 0.28
N HIS A 53 11.91 -10.27 -0.26
CA HIS A 53 13.08 -9.41 -0.30
C HIS A 53 13.40 -9.11 -1.76
N ARG A 54 13.69 -7.84 -2.06
CA ARG A 54 14.07 -7.39 -3.39
C ARG A 54 15.27 -6.47 -3.27
N THR A 55 16.29 -6.77 -4.06
CA THR A 55 17.40 -5.87 -4.34
C THR A 55 17.32 -5.44 -5.81
N GLN A 56 17.48 -4.16 -6.08
CA GLN A 56 17.63 -3.64 -7.44
C GLN A 56 19.06 -3.20 -7.66
N TRP A 57 19.52 -3.21 -8.92
CA TRP A 57 20.85 -2.76 -9.33
C TRP A 57 21.98 -3.35 -8.46
N TYR A 58 22.15 -4.66 -8.61
CA TYR A 58 23.16 -5.43 -7.91
C TYR A 58 24.55 -4.75 -8.04
N GLU A 59 25.33 -4.77 -6.96
CA GLU A 59 26.67 -4.13 -6.82
C GLU A 59 26.72 -2.60 -6.78
N ILE A 60 25.59 -1.89 -6.84
CA ILE A 60 25.59 -0.43 -6.63
C ILE A 60 25.45 -0.10 -5.15
N ASN A 61 26.39 0.67 -4.60
CA ASN A 61 26.29 1.16 -3.23
C ASN A 61 25.06 2.07 -3.05
N GLY A 62 24.24 1.76 -2.05
CA GLY A 62 22.98 2.47 -1.82
C GLY A 62 21.85 2.07 -2.77
N ALA A 63 21.97 0.96 -3.49
CA ALA A 63 20.90 0.51 -4.39
C ALA A 63 19.59 0.23 -3.63
N PRO A 64 18.43 0.41 -4.28
CA PRO A 64 17.13 0.17 -3.66
C PRO A 64 16.98 -1.26 -3.15
N GLN A 65 16.57 -1.37 -1.88
CA GLN A 65 16.23 -2.62 -1.23
C GLN A 65 14.85 -2.52 -0.60
N THR A 66 13.96 -3.45 -0.95
CA THR A 66 12.60 -3.53 -0.44
C THR A 66 12.42 -4.86 0.28
N GLN A 67 11.89 -4.80 1.49
CA GLN A 67 11.46 -5.97 2.24
C GLN A 67 9.98 -5.83 2.55
N SER A 68 9.22 -6.89 2.37
CA SER A 68 7.82 -6.91 2.79
C SER A 68 7.49 -8.20 3.51
N PHE A 69 6.73 -8.05 4.57
CA PHE A 69 6.14 -9.13 5.34
C PHE A 69 4.63 -8.95 5.31
N THR A 70 3.90 -9.99 4.94
CA THR A 70 2.45 -10.00 4.98
C THR A 70 1.93 -11.23 5.67
N LEU A 71 0.87 -11.03 6.44
CA LEU A 71 0.15 -12.09 7.13
C LEU A 71 -1.33 -11.78 6.96
N HIS A 72 -2.10 -12.72 6.43
CA HIS A 72 -3.55 -12.56 6.37
C HIS A 72 -4.25 -13.90 6.53
N THR A 73 -5.41 -13.88 7.17
CA THR A 73 -6.22 -15.09 7.38
C THR A 73 -7.70 -14.77 7.27
N PRO A 74 -8.51 -15.66 6.66
CA PRO A 74 -9.94 -15.61 6.88
C PRO A 74 -10.26 -15.99 8.33
N LEU A 75 -11.29 -15.39 8.90
CA LEU A 75 -11.84 -15.77 10.20
C LEU A 75 -12.89 -16.88 10.03
N ARG A 76 -13.26 -17.52 11.16
CA ARG A 76 -14.15 -18.71 11.21
C ARG A 76 -15.44 -18.61 10.43
N ASN A 77 -16.04 -17.42 10.32
CA ASN A 77 -17.32 -17.26 9.62
C ASN A 77 -17.17 -17.03 8.11
N GLU A 78 -15.95 -17.07 7.57
CA GLU A 78 -15.56 -16.79 6.17
C GLU A 78 -15.98 -15.43 5.59
N ARG A 79 -16.81 -14.68 6.32
CA ARG A 79 -17.31 -13.35 5.97
C ARG A 79 -16.37 -12.22 6.34
N VAL A 80 -15.33 -12.52 7.10
CA VAL A 80 -14.34 -11.54 7.53
C VAL A 80 -12.97 -12.15 7.36
N ALA A 81 -12.04 -11.34 6.88
CA ALA A 81 -10.62 -11.64 6.91
C ALA A 81 -9.88 -10.47 7.55
N VAL A 82 -8.78 -10.81 8.21
CA VAL A 82 -7.88 -9.83 8.81
C VAL A 82 -6.48 -10.09 8.32
N GLY A 83 -5.68 -9.05 8.30
CA GLY A 83 -4.28 -9.16 7.94
C GLY A 83 -3.48 -7.96 8.37
N MET A 84 -2.20 -8.04 8.09
CA MET A 84 -1.25 -6.97 8.27
C MET A 84 -0.21 -7.01 7.16
N SER A 85 0.33 -5.85 6.84
CA SER A 85 1.50 -5.71 5.99
C SER A 85 2.52 -4.82 6.66
N LEU A 86 3.78 -5.22 6.58
CA LEU A 86 4.92 -4.40 6.95
C LEU A 86 5.82 -4.31 5.72
N VAL A 87 6.22 -3.10 5.36
CA VAL A 87 7.08 -2.82 4.23
C VAL A 87 8.22 -1.95 4.71
N ASN A 88 9.45 -2.39 4.46
CA ASN A 88 10.66 -1.65 4.75
C ASN A 88 11.37 -1.36 3.42
N ASP A 89 11.38 -0.11 3.02
CA ASP A 89 11.99 0.38 1.78
C ASP A 89 13.21 1.23 2.09
N LYS A 90 14.36 0.81 1.58
CA LYS A 90 15.62 1.52 1.68
C LYS A 90 16.10 1.95 0.30
N ILE A 91 16.31 3.25 0.10
CA ILE A 91 16.78 3.82 -1.15
C ILE A 91 17.91 4.80 -0.81
N GLY A 92 19.16 4.43 -1.14
CA GLY A 92 20.33 5.22 -0.78
C GLY A 92 20.41 5.49 0.74
N PRO A 93 20.42 6.76 1.18
CA PRO A 93 20.42 7.13 2.59
C PRO A 93 19.03 7.10 3.25
N THR A 94 17.95 7.04 2.47
CA THR A 94 16.57 7.09 2.99
C THR A 94 16.09 5.68 3.35
N ASN A 95 15.44 5.57 4.51
CA ASN A 95 14.79 4.34 4.97
C ASN A 95 13.36 4.65 5.42
N THR A 96 12.39 3.95 4.85
CA THR A 96 10.96 4.13 5.09
C THR A 96 10.37 2.81 5.55
N LEU A 97 9.91 2.76 6.79
CA LEU A 97 9.17 1.64 7.35
C LEU A 97 7.68 2.01 7.40
N GLY A 98 6.87 1.26 6.67
CA GLY A 98 5.41 1.38 6.64
C GLY A 98 4.74 0.13 7.19
N GLY A 99 3.61 0.31 7.87
CA GLY A 99 2.82 -0.79 8.39
C GLY A 99 1.33 -0.51 8.24
N ASN A 100 0.57 -1.51 7.79
CA ASN A 100 -0.88 -1.42 7.66
C ASN A 100 -1.55 -2.60 8.36
N LEU A 101 -2.65 -2.32 9.03
CA LEU A 101 -3.61 -3.33 9.47
C LEU A 101 -4.75 -3.38 8.46
N ILE A 102 -5.19 -4.58 8.13
CA ILE A 102 -6.11 -4.84 7.03
C ILE A 102 -7.31 -5.61 7.57
N TYR A 103 -8.48 -5.13 7.22
CA TYR A 103 -9.75 -5.78 7.51
C TYR A 103 -10.52 -5.89 6.20
N ALA A 104 -10.97 -7.10 5.85
CA ALA A 104 -11.78 -7.31 4.67
C ALA A 104 -13.08 -8.02 5.00
N TYR A 105 -14.19 -7.50 4.49
CA TYR A 105 -15.50 -8.12 4.54
C TYR A 105 -15.77 -8.89 3.24
N ARG A 106 -16.14 -10.16 3.40
CA ARG A 106 -16.33 -11.13 2.31
C ARG A 106 -17.79 -11.55 2.24
N ILE A 107 -18.37 -11.43 1.05
CA ILE A 107 -19.74 -11.82 0.74
C ILE A 107 -19.68 -13.08 -0.14
N PRO A 108 -20.08 -14.25 0.36
CA PRO A 108 -20.20 -15.44 -0.47
C PRO A 108 -21.32 -15.24 -1.50
N MET A 109 -20.98 -15.40 -2.78
CA MET A 109 -21.89 -15.28 -3.92
C MET A 109 -21.82 -16.55 -4.76
N GLY A 110 -22.76 -17.47 -4.55
CA GLY A 110 -22.84 -18.72 -5.31
C GLY A 110 -21.51 -19.49 -5.31
N ALA A 111 -20.84 -19.52 -6.47
CA ALA A 111 -19.56 -20.21 -6.67
C ALA A 111 -18.31 -19.40 -6.26
N GLY A 112 -18.44 -18.14 -5.85
CA GLY A 112 -17.31 -17.26 -5.51
C GLY A 112 -17.54 -16.43 -4.25
N LYS A 113 -16.57 -15.58 -3.90
CA LYS A 113 -16.65 -14.65 -2.76
C LYS A 113 -16.25 -13.25 -3.25
N LEU A 114 -17.16 -12.29 -3.12
CA LEU A 114 -16.88 -10.88 -3.33
C LEU A 114 -16.25 -10.31 -2.05
N SER A 115 -15.19 -9.52 -2.13
CA SER A 115 -14.47 -9.03 -0.94
C SER A 115 -14.21 -7.53 -1.04
N PHE A 116 -14.42 -6.84 0.08
CA PHE A 116 -14.18 -5.40 0.27
C PHE A 116 -13.22 -5.22 1.44
N GLY A 117 -12.26 -4.31 1.36
CA GLY A 117 -11.33 -4.02 2.45
C GLY A 117 -10.82 -2.59 2.41
#